data_AF-A0A3A0DJX2-F1
#
_entry.id   AF-A0A3A0DJX2-F1
#
_cell.length_a   1.000
_cell.length_b   1.000
_cell.length_c   1.000
_cell.angle_alpha   90.00
_cell.angle_beta   90.00
_cell.angle_gamma   90.00
#
_symmetry.space_group_name_H-M   'P 1'
#
loop_
_entity.id
_entity.type
_entity.pdbx_description
1 polymer ?
#
loop_
_entity_poly.entity_id
_entity_poly.type
_entity_poly.pdbx_seq_one_letter_code
_entity_poly.pdbx_strand_id
1 'polypeptide(L)'
;MALLDDKLSELEEFLRECQVYGWANRIDELLHSKLSLPHRATKVRSWFGGMGNLDDVIICRENGDAIADRDYERVNGKFRHFLAEIRVLAEMVRQEFGG
;
A
#
# COMPACT_ATOMS: atom_id res chain seq x y z
N MET A 1 -3.38 -14.40 9.95
CA MET A 1 -2.15 -13.59 9.88
C MET A 1 -1.53 -13.49 8.47
N ALA A 2 -2.05 -14.18 7.45
CA ALA A 2 -1.72 -13.95 6.02
C ALA A 2 -2.31 -12.64 5.45
N LEU A 3 -3.38 -12.12 6.09
CA LEU A 3 -4.18 -10.98 5.63
C LEU A 3 -3.41 -9.70 5.30
N LEU A 4 -2.33 -9.37 6.02
CA LEU A 4 -1.54 -8.17 5.72
C LEU A 4 -0.76 -8.34 4.41
N ASP A 5 -0.07 -9.47 4.26
CA ASP A 5 0.71 -9.76 3.04
C ASP A 5 -0.24 -9.95 1.85
N ASP A 6 -1.39 -10.60 2.05
CA ASP A 6 -2.43 -10.74 1.01
C ASP A 6 -2.93 -9.37 0.54
N LYS A 7 -3.24 -8.45 1.47
CA LYS A 7 -3.71 -7.10 1.13
C LYS A 7 -2.63 -6.23 0.51
N LEU A 8 -1.38 -6.41 0.91
CA LEU A 8 -0.24 -5.77 0.24
C LEU A 8 -0.10 -6.29 -1.20
N SER A 9 -0.29 -7.59 -1.44
CA SER A 9 -0.28 -8.18 -2.78
C SER A 9 -1.41 -7.62 -3.65
N GLU A 10 -2.64 -7.53 -3.12
CA GLU A 10 -3.77 -6.93 -3.85
C GLU A 10 -3.51 -5.46 -4.19
N LEU A 11 -2.90 -4.70 -3.28
CA LEU A 11 -2.53 -3.31 -3.53
C LEU A 11 -1.41 -3.21 -4.59
N GLU A 12 -0.41 -4.08 -4.52
CA GLU A 12 0.70 -4.14 -5.46
C GLU A 12 0.20 -4.34 -6.90
N GLU A 13 -0.66 -5.34 -7.10
CA GLU A 13 -1.27 -5.64 -8.39
C GLU A 13 -2.08 -4.44 -8.90
N PHE A 14 -2.91 -3.86 -8.05
CA PHE A 14 -3.72 -2.68 -8.38
C PHE A 14 -2.85 -1.48 -8.80
N LEU A 15 -1.74 -1.24 -8.10
CA LEU A 15 -0.81 -0.15 -8.45
C LEU A 15 -0.10 -0.43 -9.77
N ARG A 16 0.25 -1.68 -10.08
CA ARG A 16 0.81 -2.05 -11.40
C ARG A 16 -0.20 -1.85 -12.52
N GLU A 17 -1.46 -2.22 -12.32
CA GLU A 17 -2.54 -1.95 -13.30
C GLU A 17 -2.67 -0.46 -13.60
N CYS A 18 -2.48 0.38 -12.57
CA CYS A 18 -2.49 1.85 -12.70
C CYS A 18 -1.14 2.42 -13.19
N GLN A 19 -0.12 1.60 -13.40
CA GLN A 19 1.27 1.99 -13.73
C GLN A 19 1.99 2.85 -12.67
N VAL A 20 1.58 2.75 -11.41
CA VAL A 20 2.21 3.41 -10.26
C VAL A 20 3.39 2.55 -9.77
N TYR A 21 4.41 2.38 -10.62
CA TYR A 21 5.47 1.38 -10.38
C TYR A 21 6.36 1.68 -9.17
N GLY A 22 6.53 2.94 -8.79
CA GLY A 22 7.40 3.31 -7.66
C GLY A 22 6.95 2.66 -6.35
N TRP A 23 5.66 2.70 -6.04
CA TRP A 23 5.11 2.07 -4.85
C TRP A 23 4.85 0.58 -5.03
N ALA A 24 4.42 0.14 -6.22
CA ALA A 24 4.28 -1.29 -6.51
C ALA A 24 5.59 -2.06 -6.25
N ASN A 25 6.72 -1.56 -6.76
CA ASN A 25 8.02 -2.19 -6.56
C ASN A 25 8.45 -2.20 -5.08
N ARG A 26 8.18 -1.13 -4.33
CA ARG A 26 8.47 -1.09 -2.88
C ARG A 26 7.68 -2.12 -2.09
N ILE A 27 6.41 -2.35 -2.47
CA ILE A 27 5.56 -3.36 -1.83
C ILE A 27 6.08 -4.76 -2.19
N ASP A 28 6.38 -5.00 -3.46
CA ASP A 28 6.97 -6.25 -3.95
C ASP A 28 8.28 -6.61 -3.24
N GLU A 29 9.20 -5.65 -3.11
CA GLU A 29 10.45 -5.81 -2.34
C GLU A 29 10.18 -6.18 -0.88
N LEU A 30 9.16 -5.60 -0.25
CA LEU A 30 8.80 -5.91 1.14
C LEU A 30 8.24 -7.33 1.26
N LEU A 31 7.34 -7.73 0.35
CA LEU A 31 6.72 -9.06 0.33
C LEU A 31 7.77 -10.17 0.13
N HIS A 32 8.76 -9.94 -0.72
CA HIS A 32 9.86 -10.88 -0.98
C HIS A 32 11.04 -10.77 0.01
N SER A 33 10.99 -9.83 0.95
CA SER A 33 12.03 -9.68 1.97
C SER A 33 11.98 -10.82 3.00
N LYS A 34 13.14 -11.12 3.61
CA LYS A 34 13.25 -12.08 4.73
C LYS A 34 12.79 -11.52 6.08
N LEU A 35 12.11 -10.36 6.08
CA LEU A 35 11.61 -9.75 7.31
C LEU A 35 10.50 -10.60 7.91
N SER A 36 10.47 -10.71 9.24
CA SER A 36 9.33 -11.31 9.93
C SER A 36 8.10 -10.39 9.82
N LEU A 37 6.91 -10.98 9.99
CA LEU A 37 5.63 -10.27 9.91
C LEU A 37 5.58 -8.99 10.79
N PRO A 38 6.04 -8.98 12.05
CA PRO A 38 6.05 -7.76 12.87
C PRO A 38 6.97 -6.65 12.32
N HIS A 39 8.11 -7.04 11.74
CA HIS A 39 9.03 -6.07 11.11
C HIS A 39 8.45 -5.52 9.80
N ARG A 40 7.78 -6.36 8.99
CA ARG A 40 7.03 -5.89 7.81
C ARG A 40 5.94 -4.91 8.21
N ALA A 41 5.13 -5.23 9.22
CA ALA A 41 4.10 -4.32 9.73
C ALA A 41 4.68 -2.99 10.21
N THR A 42 5.82 -3.00 10.88
CA THR A 42 6.53 -1.77 11.28
C THR A 42 6.96 -0.94 10.06
N LYS A 43 7.50 -1.57 9.01
CA LYS A 43 7.85 -0.91 7.75
C LYS A 43 6.61 -0.32 7.06
N VAL A 44 5.53 -1.08 6.95
CA VAL A 44 4.26 -0.61 6.37
C VAL A 44 3.74 0.61 7.13
N ARG A 45 3.78 0.60 8.47
CA ARG A 45 3.35 1.76 9.27
C ARG A 45 4.17 3.01 8.98
N SER A 46 5.47 2.87 8.68
CA SER A 46 6.32 4.01 8.30
C SER A 46 5.95 4.63 6.96
N TRP A 47 5.12 3.96 6.15
CA TRP A 47 4.58 4.53 4.93
C TRP A 47 3.40 5.48 5.17
N PHE A 48 2.90 5.56 6.41
CA PHE A 48 1.79 6.43 6.78
C PHE A 48 2.28 7.53 7.73
N GLY A 49 2.37 8.75 7.22
CA GLY A 49 2.84 9.94 7.93
C GLY A 49 4.32 10.26 7.68
N GLY A 50 4.58 11.38 7.03
CA GLY A 50 5.92 11.86 6.65
C GLY A 50 5.93 12.43 5.24
N MET A 51 7.07 12.96 4.77
CA MET A 51 7.20 13.46 3.40
C MET A 51 7.41 12.29 2.43
N GLY A 52 6.54 12.14 1.42
CA GLY A 52 6.61 11.02 0.47
C GLY A 52 6.04 9.71 1.01
N ASN A 53 5.00 9.82 1.83
CA ASN A 53 4.19 8.73 2.36
C ASN A 53 3.22 8.18 1.28
N LEU A 54 2.67 7.00 1.54
CA LEU A 54 1.78 6.31 0.59
C LEU A 54 0.38 6.94 0.58
N ASP A 55 -0.03 7.60 1.65
CA ASP A 55 -1.31 8.30 1.79
C ASP A 55 -1.42 9.61 1.00
N ASP A 56 -0.29 10.23 0.64
CA ASP A 56 -0.30 11.43 -0.22
C ASP A 56 -0.33 11.09 -1.72
N VAL A 57 -0.22 9.80 -2.08
CA VAL A 57 -0.27 9.38 -3.49
C VAL A 57 -1.66 9.65 -4.06
N ILE A 58 -1.67 10.39 -5.15
CA ILE A 58 -2.86 10.61 -5.98
C ILE A 58 -2.59 9.93 -7.32
N ILE A 59 -3.44 8.96 -7.66
CA ILE A 59 -3.34 8.26 -8.95
C ILE A 59 -4.05 9.12 -9.99
N CYS A 60 -3.30 9.73 -10.90
CA CYS A 60 -3.86 10.56 -11.97
C CYS A 60 -2.99 10.57 -13.22
N ARG A 61 -3.63 10.89 -14.34
CA ARG A 61 -2.96 10.89 -15.64
C ARG A 61 -1.82 11.92 -15.71
N GLU A 62 -1.97 13.06 -15.03
CA GLU A 62 -0.96 14.11 -14.94
C GLU A 62 0.34 13.63 -14.26
N ASN A 63 0.24 12.61 -13.40
CA ASN A 63 1.39 11.97 -12.77
C ASN A 63 2.04 10.87 -13.65
N GLY A 64 1.48 10.63 -14.84
CA GLY A 64 1.93 9.57 -15.75
C GLY A 64 1.24 8.22 -15.52
N ASP A 65 0.24 8.16 -14.64
CA ASP A 65 -0.50 6.93 -14.34
C ASP A 65 -1.45 6.55 -15.49
N ALA A 66 -1.64 5.25 -15.70
CA ALA A 66 -2.45 4.72 -16.80
C ALA A 66 -3.93 4.64 -16.45
N ILE A 67 -4.54 5.77 -16.10
CA ILE A 67 -5.97 5.87 -15.81
C ILE A 67 -6.65 6.92 -16.69
N ALA A 68 -7.93 6.72 -16.98
CA ALA A 68 -8.74 7.72 -17.66
C ALA A 68 -9.27 8.74 -16.64
N ASP A 69 -9.39 10.02 -17.05
CA ASP A 69 -9.82 11.11 -16.16
C ASP A 69 -11.19 10.84 -15.51
N ARG A 70 -12.12 10.22 -16.26
CA ARG A 70 -13.44 9.83 -15.74
C ARG A 70 -13.40 8.76 -14.63
N ASP A 71 -12.30 8.02 -14.55
CA ASP A 71 -12.11 6.93 -13.59
C ASP A 71 -11.33 7.40 -12.34
N TYR A 72 -10.83 8.65 -12.34
CA TYR A 72 -10.01 9.24 -11.27
C TYR A 72 -10.61 9.05 -9.88
N GLU A 73 -11.88 9.45 -9.68
CA GLU A 73 -12.53 9.36 -8.36
C GLU A 73 -12.70 7.92 -7.90
N ARG A 74 -13.08 7.03 -8.82
CA ARG A 74 -13.27 5.60 -8.53
C ARG A 74 -11.95 4.92 -8.16
N VAL A 75 -10.89 5.18 -8.93
CA VAL A 75 -9.55 4.63 -8.71
C VAL A 75 -9.00 5.11 -7.37
N ASN A 76 -9.02 6.41 -7.11
CA ASN A 76 -8.50 6.96 -5.85
C ASN A 76 -9.38 6.56 -4.65
N GLY A 77 -10.69 6.38 -4.84
CA GLY A 77 -11.58 5.82 -3.83
C GLY A 77 -11.17 4.39 -3.45
N LYS A 78 -10.93 3.52 -4.44
CA LYS A 78 -10.43 2.16 -4.22
C LYS A 78 -9.04 2.16 -3.57
N PHE A 79 -8.15 3.04 -4.02
CA PHE A 79 -6.81 3.19 -3.44
C PHE A 79 -6.87 3.55 -1.95
N ARG A 80 -7.66 4.58 -1.59
CA ARG A 80 -7.85 4.98 -0.18
C ARG A 80 -8.46 3.87 0.67
N HIS A 81 -9.33 3.04 0.09
CA HIS A 81 -9.88 1.88 0.78
C HIS A 81 -8.77 0.87 1.13
N PHE A 82 -7.90 0.51 0.18
CA PHE A 82 -6.74 -0.34 0.46
C PHE A 82 -5.86 0.23 1.58
N LEU A 83 -5.56 1.53 1.53
CA LEU A 83 -4.73 2.18 2.53
C LEU A 83 -5.31 2.08 3.94
N ALA A 84 -6.62 2.27 4.07
CA ALA A 84 -7.32 2.14 5.36
C ALA A 84 -7.23 0.71 5.90
N GLU A 85 -7.49 -0.31 5.07
CA GLU A 85 -7.40 -1.72 5.45
C GLU A 85 -5.98 -2.10 5.89
N ILE A 86 -4.98 -1.77 5.07
CA ILE A 86 -3.56 -2.08 5.33
C ILE A 86 -3.08 -1.42 6.62
N ARG A 87 -3.48 -0.16 6.86
CA ARG A 87 -3.11 0.57 8.08
C ARG A 87 -3.65 -0.12 9.33
N VAL A 88 -4.90 -0.58 9.29
CA VAL A 88 -5.52 -1.32 10.40
C VAL A 88 -4.80 -2.65 10.61
N LEU A 89 -4.56 -3.42 9.54
CA LEU A 89 -3.89 -4.72 9.61
C LEU A 89 -2.47 -4.60 10.17
N ALA A 90 -1.70 -3.61 9.73
CA ALA A 90 -0.34 -3.38 10.25
C ALA A 90 -0.34 -2.97 11.73
N GLU A 91 -1.35 -2.23 12.18
CA GLU A 91 -1.53 -1.89 13.61
C GLU A 91 -1.93 -3.12 14.44
N MET A 92 -2.81 -3.98 13.92
CA MET A 92 -3.21 -5.24 14.59
C MET A 92 -2.01 -6.17 14.80
N VAL A 93 -1.18 -6.36 13.76
CA VAL A 93 0.05 -7.16 13.88
C VAL A 93 0.98 -6.58 14.94
N ARG A 94 1.11 -5.25 15.03
CA ARG A 94 1.94 -4.62 16.07
C ARG A 94 1.40 -4.92 17.47
N GLN A 95 0.09 -4.87 17.68
CA GLN A 95 -0.52 -5.13 19.00
C GLN A 95 -0.40 -6.60 19.41
N GLU A 96 -0.48 -7.52 18.43
CA GLU A 96 -0.37 -8.97 18.68
C GLU A 96 1.07 -9.40 19.02
N PHE A 97 2.08 -8.74 18.45
CA PHE A 97 3.49 -9.12 18.58
C PHE A 97 4.37 -8.12 19.34
N GLY A 98 3.81 -7.00 19.78
CA GLY A 98 4.54 -5.84 20.33
C GLY A 98 3.98 -5.35 21.67
N GLY A 99 3.70 -6.28 22.58
CA GLY A 99 3.47 -6.06 24.01
C GLY A 99 4.63 -6.57 24.85
#